data_AF-A0A519WR21-F1
#
_entry.id   AF-A0A519WR21-F1
#
_cell.length_a   1.000
_cell.length_b   1.000
_cell.length_c   1.000
_cell.angle_alpha   90.00
_cell.angle_beta   90.00
_cell.angle_gamma   90.00
#
_symmetry.space_group_name_H-M   'P 1'
#
loop_
_entity.id
_entity.type
_entity.pdbx_description
1 polymer ?
#
loop_
_entity_poly.entity_id
_entity_poly.type
_entity_poly.pdbx_seq_one_letter_code
_entity_poly.pdbx_strand_id
1 'polypeptide(L)' 'MEIQENFVNKVAASGLITLNLEEYFHDGERVVYDIKDNLFHGLMLREKDFREFI' A
#
# COMPACT_ATOMS: atom_id res chain seq x y z
N MET A 1 -49.30 14.85 -9.39
CA MET A 1 -48.49 13.93 -8.57
C MET A 1 -47.11 13.97 -9.17
N GLU A 2 -46.17 14.65 -8.52
CA GLU A 2 -44.77 14.65 -8.95
C GLU A 2 -44.22 13.24 -8.74
N ILE A 3 -43.87 12.58 -9.84
CA ILE A 3 -43.13 11.33 -9.80
C ILE A 3 -41.72 11.73 -9.38
N GLN A 4 -41.43 11.66 -8.08
CA GLN A 4 -40.06 11.71 -7.61
C GLN A 4 -39.35 10.48 -8.16
N GLU A 5 -38.58 10.66 -9.23
CA GLU A 5 -37.62 9.64 -9.66
C GLU A 5 -36.71 9.36 -8.47
N ASN A 6 -36.80 8.14 -7.93
CA ASN A 6 -36.02 7.73 -6.77
C ASN A 6 -34.53 8.00 -7.03
N PHE A 7 -33.87 8.74 -6.13
CA PHE A 7 -32.43 8.94 -6.21
C PHE A 7 -31.72 7.58 -6.01
N VAL A 8 -31.17 7.03 -7.09
CA VAL A 8 -30.41 5.76 -7.05
C VAL A 8 -28.92 6.06 -6.96
N ASN A 9 -28.31 5.72 -5.83
CA ASN A 9 -26.86 5.84 -5.64
C ASN A 9 -26.14 4.70 -6.39
N LYS A 10 -25.70 4.98 -7.62
CA LYS A 10 -24.99 4.01 -8.47
C LYS A 10 -23.63 3.57 -7.92
N VAL A 11 -22.99 4.38 -7.07
CA VAL A 11 -21.71 4.02 -6.43
C VAL A 11 -21.96 2.98 -5.34
N ALA A 12 -22.97 3.19 -4.50
CA ALA A 12 -23.38 2.20 -3.49
C ALA A 12 -23.96 0.92 -4.12
N ALA A 13 -24.62 1.03 -5.28
CA ALA A 13 -25.16 -0.10 -6.04
C ALA A 13 -24.11 -0.78 -6.94
N SER A 14 -22.92 -0.19 -7.10
CA SER A 14 -21.85 -0.83 -7.83
C SER A 14 -21.15 -1.84 -6.92
N GLY A 15 -20.81 -3.01 -7.45
CA GLY A 15 -20.09 -4.07 -6.72
C GLY A 15 -18.62 -3.73 -6.45
N LEU A 16 -18.33 -2.47 -6.13
CA LEU A 16 -16.99 -2.00 -5.79
C LEU A 16 -16.52 -2.73 -4.54
N ILE A 17 -15.43 -3.47 -4.68
CA ILE A 17 -14.74 -4.08 -3.55
C ILE A 17 -13.85 -2.98 -2.97
N THR A 18 -14.05 -2.66 -1.69
CA THR A 18 -13.16 -1.75 -0.96
C THR A 18 -11.90 -2.54 -0.61
N LEU A 19 -10.76 -2.16 -1.18
CA LEU A 19 -9.47 -2.71 -0.83
C LEU A 19 -8.86 -1.87 0.30
N ASN A 20 -8.91 -2.40 1.53
CA ASN A 20 -8.25 -1.79 2.66
C ASN A 20 -6.80 -2.29 2.75
N LEU A 21 -5.82 -1.45 2.35
CA LEU A 21 -4.41 -1.84 2.36
C LEU A 21 -3.87 -2.15 3.75
N GLU A 22 -4.50 -1.61 4.80
CA GLU A 22 -4.08 -1.85 6.18
C GLU A 22 -4.26 -3.32 6.60
N GLU A 23 -5.24 -4.02 6.01
CA GLU A 23 -5.49 -5.45 6.25
C GLU A 23 -4.40 -6.36 5.65
N TYR A 24 -3.50 -5.79 4.83
CA TYR A 24 -2.42 -6.53 4.16
C TYR A 24 -1.04 -6.18 4.73
N PHE A 25 -0.96 -5.44 5.83
CA PHE A 25 0.31 -5.29 6.51
C PHE A 25 0.79 -6.65 7.02
N HIS A 26 2.07 -6.94 6.82
CA HIS A 26 2.67 -8.13 7.40
C HIS A 26 2.69 -8.00 8.92
N ASP A 27 2.17 -9.03 9.60
CA ASP A 27 2.24 -9.10 11.06
C ASP A 27 3.70 -9.21 11.51
N GLY A 28 4.10 -8.40 12.48
CA GLY A 28 5.46 -8.42 13.00
C GLY A 28 5.89 -7.12 13.68
N GLU A 29 7.02 -7.19 14.38
CA GLU A 29 7.63 -6.02 14.98
C GLU A 29 8.22 -5.11 13.89
N ARG A 30 7.83 -3.84 13.91
CA ARG A 30 8.45 -2.82 13.06
C ARG A 30 9.68 -2.28 13.76
N VAL A 31 10.83 -2.51 13.16
CA VAL A 31 12.11 -1.99 13.66
C VAL A 31 12.63 -0.87 12.76
N VAL A 32 13.37 0.07 13.35
CA VAL A 32 14.08 1.11 12.59
C VAL A 32 15.39 0.51 12.08
N TYR A 33 15.62 0.62 10.77
CA TYR A 33 16.83 0.14 10.13
C TYR A 33 17.53 1.29 9.39
N ASP A 34 18.82 1.50 9.67
CA ASP A 34 19.67 2.45 8.94
C ASP A 34 20.37 1.72 7.78
N ILE A 35 20.03 2.09 6.55
CA ILE A 35 20.57 1.46 5.33
C ILE A 35 21.97 1.98 4.95
N LYS A 36 22.58 2.89 5.73
CA LYS A 36 23.82 3.59 5.38
C LYS A 36 24.94 2.64 4.93
N ASP A 37 25.12 1.52 5.63
CA ASP A 37 26.16 0.54 5.32
C ASP A 37 25.85 -0.30 4.06
N ASN A 38 24.60 -0.29 3.59
CA ASN A 38 24.22 -0.91 2.31
C ASN A 38 24.42 0.01 1.10
N LEU A 39 24.70 1.30 1.32
CA LEU A 39 24.85 2.26 0.23
C LEU A 39 26.20 2.10 -0.46
N PHE A 40 26.16 1.85 -1.77
CA PHE A 40 27.32 1.88 -2.64
C PHE A 40 27.95 3.28 -2.64
N HIS A 41 29.21 3.34 -2.21
CA HIS A 41 29.95 4.58 -1.95
C HIS A 41 29.22 5.58 -1.03
N GLY A 42 28.27 5.12 -0.21
CA GLY A 42 27.46 6.01 0.64
C GLY A 42 26.45 6.87 -0.13
N LEU A 43 26.19 6.58 -1.41
CA LEU A 43 25.39 7.44 -2.29
C LEU A 43 24.19 6.74 -2.92
N MET A 44 24.30 5.44 -3.20
CA MET A 44 23.28 4.72 -4.00
C MET A 44 23.02 3.33 -3.47
N LEU A 45 21.76 2.89 -3.42
CA LEU A 45 21.42 1.51 -3.11
C LEU A 45 21.50 0.66 -4.39
N ARG A 46 22.29 -0.42 -4.37
CA ARG A 46 22.29 -1.43 -5.44
C ARG A 46 21.40 -2.59 -5.01
N GLU A 47 20.29 -2.82 -5.71
CA GLU A 47 19.29 -3.83 -5.33
C GLU A 47 19.88 -5.24 -5.22
N LYS A 48 20.78 -5.61 -6.15
CA LYS A 48 21.47 -6.90 -6.12
C LYS A 48 22.27 -7.11 -4.83
N ASP A 49 23.11 -6.14 -4.47
CA ASP A 49 23.94 -6.22 -3.26
C ASP A 49 23.09 -6.20 -2.00
N PHE A 50 22.05 -5.37 -1.98
CA PHE A 50 21.15 -5.27 -0.85
C PHE A 50 20.39 -6.60 -0.63
N ARG A 51 19.99 -7.27 -1.71
CA ARG A 51 19.35 -8.59 -1.64
C ARG A 51 20.31 -9.68 -1.19
N GLU A 52 21.60 -9.61 -1.55
CA GLU A 52 22.61 -10.56 -1.06
C GLU A 52 22.92 -10.39 0.43
N PHE A 53 22.63 -9.21 1.01
CA PHE A 53 22.78 -8.94 2.44
C PHE A 53 21.64 -9.50 3.30
N ILE A 54 20.40 -9.51 2.77
CA ILE A 54 19.20 -10.02 3.46
C ILE A 54 19.17 -11.55 3.43
#